data_AF-A0A7J6E979-F1
#
_entry.id   AF-A0A7J6E979-F1
#
_cell.length_a   1.000
_cell.length_b   1.000
_cell.length_c   1.000
_cell.angle_alpha   90.00
_cell.angle_beta   90.00
_cell.angle_gamma   90.00
#
_symmetry.space_group_name_H-M   'P 1'
#
loop_
_entity.id
_entity.type
_entity.pdbx_description
1 polymer ?
#
loop_
_entity_poly.entity_id
_entity_poly.type
_entity_poly.pdbx_seq_one_letter_code
_entity_poly.pdbx_strand_id
1 'polypeptide(L)'
;MDVSIDTDHSYGAAVIRDCNNRIQAIYSTQLNVTNPTLAEALMLVCATEFVVKCKLRKVLFFCDNVTVVNHFNDYAGEADHQLLNGVAERFKRIVLSLEGGRVQKINWGHNFMAHNSAKWARHHAAVGELAVNSIDGEVLLDDTKWFPDPG
;
A
#
# COMPACT_ATOMS: atom_id res chain seq x y z
N MET A 1 -1.75 -0.89 -3.04
CA MET A 1 -0.94 -1.19 -1.83
C MET A 1 -1.75 -2.10 -0.95
N ASP A 2 -1.12 -2.87 -0.06
CA ASP A 2 -1.82 -3.75 0.89
C ASP A 2 -0.93 -4.01 2.12
N VAL A 3 -1.49 -4.67 3.14
CA VAL A 3 -0.83 -5.01 4.40
C VAL A 3 -1.02 -6.48 4.79
N SER A 4 -0.02 -7.04 5.47
CA SER A 4 -0.07 -8.31 6.16
C SER A 4 0.13 -8.05 7.65
N ILE A 5 -0.87 -8.42 8.45
CA ILE A 5 -0.86 -8.22 9.90
C ILE A 5 -0.11 -9.37 10.59
N ASP A 6 0.71 -9.02 11.57
CA ASP A 6 1.33 -9.95 12.52
C ASP A 6 0.81 -9.69 13.95
N THR A 7 1.38 -10.38 14.94
CA THR A 7 0.88 -10.38 16.32
C THR A 7 1.07 -9.02 17.01
N ASP A 8 2.21 -8.36 16.77
CA ASP A 8 2.64 -7.13 17.44
C ASP A 8 2.88 -5.96 16.46
N HIS A 9 2.94 -6.23 15.16
CA HIS A 9 3.17 -5.25 14.11
C HIS A 9 2.49 -5.69 12.80
N SER A 10 2.70 -4.92 11.74
CA SER A 10 2.29 -5.30 10.38
C SER A 10 3.38 -4.97 9.37
N TYR A 11 3.31 -5.61 8.21
CA TYR A 11 4.11 -5.25 7.04
C TYR A 11 3.17 -4.75 5.96
N GLY A 12 3.50 -3.60 5.38
CA GLY A 12 2.82 -3.10 4.21
C GLY A 12 3.70 -3.20 2.97
N ALA A 13 3.08 -3.34 1.81
CA ALA A 13 3.75 -3.27 0.52
C ALA A 13 2.96 -2.44 -0.50
N ALA A 14 3.70 -1.70 -1.32
CA ALA A 14 3.19 -0.93 -2.43
C ALA A 14 3.90 -1.37 -3.70
N VAL A 15 3.12 -1.67 -4.72
CA VAL A 15 3.60 -1.94 -6.08
C VAL A 15 3.43 -0.66 -6.89
N ILE A 16 4.52 -0.17 -7.46
CA ILE A 16 4.53 1.03 -8.30
C ILE A 16 4.63 0.57 -9.75
N ARG A 17 3.71 1.04 -10.59
CA ARG A 17 3.65 0.68 -12.01
C ARG A 17 3.64 1.91 -12.90
N ASP A 18 4.14 1.74 -14.12
CA ASP A 18 3.98 2.74 -15.18
C ASP A 18 2.58 2.64 -15.84
N CYS A 19 2.31 3.51 -16.81
CA CYS A 19 1.05 3.52 -17.55
C CYS A 19 0.83 2.29 -18.45
N ASN A 20 1.86 1.47 -18.67
CA ASN A 20 1.78 0.21 -19.41
C ASN A 20 1.68 -1.00 -18.46
N ASN A 21 1.37 -0.76 -17.18
CA ASN A 21 1.24 -1.78 -16.14
C ASN A 21 2.56 -2.52 -15.84
N ARG A 22 3.73 -1.95 -16.18
CA ARG A 22 5.04 -2.54 -15.88
C ARG A 22 5.47 -2.14 -14.47
N ILE A 23 5.92 -3.13 -13.69
CA ILE A 23 6.48 -2.90 -12.35
C ILE A 23 7.72 -2.01 -12.48
N GLN A 24 7.69 -0.86 -11.82
CA GLN A 24 8.84 0.05 -11.70
C GLN A 24 9.58 -0.17 -10.39
N ALA A 25 8.84 -0.40 -9.31
CA ALA A 25 9.39 -0.68 -8.00
C ALA A 25 8.35 -1.40 -7.13
N ILE A 26 8.83 -2.13 -6.13
CA ILE A 26 8.02 -2.63 -5.02
C ILE A 26 8.66 -2.09 -3.76
N TYR A 27 7.86 -1.46 -2.89
CA TYR A 27 8.33 -0.89 -1.64
C TYR A 27 7.59 -1.51 -0.47
N SER A 28 8.31 -1.98 0.54
CA SER A 28 7.74 -2.50 1.78
C SER A 28 8.21 -1.72 3.01
N THR A 29 7.40 -1.77 4.06
CA THR A 29 7.76 -1.22 5.36
C THR A 29 7.13 -2.02 6.49
N GLN A 30 7.81 -2.05 7.63
CA GLN A 30 7.21 -2.47 8.89
C GLN A 30 6.42 -1.29 9.49
N LEU A 31 5.27 -1.58 10.05
CA LEU A 31 4.37 -0.63 10.70
C LEU A 31 4.08 -1.14 12.11
N ASN A 32 4.30 -0.30 13.12
CA ASN A 32 4.07 -0.64 14.54
C ASN A 32 2.59 -0.52 14.92
N VAL A 33 1.71 -1.09 14.09
CA VAL A 33 0.27 -1.16 14.31
C VAL A 33 -0.26 -2.51 13.83
N THR A 34 -1.30 -3.01 14.47
CA THR A 34 -1.96 -4.27 14.10
C THR A 34 -3.41 -4.06 13.65
N ASN A 35 -3.98 -2.86 13.83
CA ASN A 35 -5.29 -2.52 13.30
C ASN A 35 -5.22 -2.47 11.75
N PRO A 36 -5.98 -3.31 11.02
CA PRO A 36 -5.86 -3.41 9.56
C PRO A 36 -6.10 -2.09 8.82
N THR A 37 -7.17 -1.38 9.17
CA THR A 37 -7.52 -0.10 8.52
C THR A 37 -6.46 0.97 8.76
N LEU A 38 -5.93 1.06 9.98
CA LEU A 38 -4.85 2.00 10.29
C LEU A 38 -3.54 1.60 9.60
N ALA A 39 -3.22 0.30 9.55
CA ALA A 39 -2.05 -0.21 8.85
C ALA A 39 -2.10 0.12 7.36
N GLU A 40 -3.24 -0.09 6.71
CA GLU A 40 -3.46 0.30 5.32
C GLU A 40 -3.31 1.81 5.11
N ALA A 41 -3.96 2.63 5.96
CA ALA A 41 -3.84 4.08 5.87
C ALA A 41 -2.39 4.56 6.00
N LEU A 42 -1.63 3.98 6.94
CA LEU A 42 -0.20 4.27 7.10
C LEU A 42 0.61 3.79 5.89
N MET A 43 0.31 2.61 5.36
CA MET A 43 0.99 2.09 4.18
C MET A 43 0.76 2.99 2.95
N LEU A 44 -0.44 3.55 2.79
CA LEU A 44 -0.71 4.54 1.74
C LEU A 44 0.18 5.78 1.90
N VAL A 45 0.33 6.29 3.12
CA VAL A 45 1.23 7.42 3.39
C VAL A 45 2.68 7.06 3.08
N CYS A 46 3.17 5.91 3.54
CA CYS A 46 4.52 5.44 3.25
C CYS A 46 4.78 5.30 1.74
N ALA A 47 3.81 4.75 1.00
CA ALA A 47 3.87 4.67 -0.46
C ALA A 47 3.92 6.07 -1.10
N THR A 48 3.15 7.01 -0.58
CA THR A 48 3.12 8.42 -1.05
C THR A 48 4.48 9.09 -0.84
N GLU A 49 5.11 8.89 0.31
CA GLU A 49 6.46 9.42 0.58
C GLU A 49 7.52 8.79 -0.32
N PHE A 50 7.40 7.49 -0.58
CA PHE A 50 8.29 6.78 -1.49
C PHE A 50 8.18 7.30 -2.93
N VAL A 51 6.97 7.53 -3.45
CA VAL A 51 6.81 8.06 -4.83
C VAL A 51 7.36 9.48 -4.96
N VAL A 52 7.22 10.32 -3.92
CA VAL A 52 7.84 11.66 -3.88
C VAL A 52 9.37 11.55 -3.88
N LYS A 53 9.94 10.64 -3.08
CA LYS A 53 11.39 10.35 -3.07
C LYS A 53 11.88 9.89 -4.45
N CYS A 54 11.06 9.12 -5.17
CA CYS A 54 11.32 8.69 -6.55
C CYS A 54 11.11 9.79 -7.61
N LYS A 55 10.74 11.02 -7.19
CA LYS A 55 10.47 12.17 -8.07
C LYS A 55 9.35 11.93 -9.08
N LEU A 56 8.41 11.03 -8.77
CA LEU A 56 7.21 10.84 -9.56
C LEU A 56 6.23 11.99 -9.28
N ARG A 57 5.57 12.50 -10.32
CA ARG A 57 4.64 13.64 -10.21
C ARG A 57 3.19 13.29 -10.47
N LYS A 58 2.92 12.48 -11.50
CA LYS A 58 1.56 12.04 -11.86
C LYS A 58 1.34 10.64 -11.30
N VAL A 59 0.65 10.55 -10.17
CA VAL A 59 0.46 9.30 -9.43
C VAL A 59 -1.01 9.10 -9.09
N LEU A 60 -1.51 7.90 -9.35
CA LEU A 60 -2.81 7.42 -8.87
C LEU A 60 -2.56 6.38 -7.78
N PHE A 61 -3.29 6.51 -6.67
CA PHE A 61 -3.18 5.57 -5.56
C PHE A 61 -4.35 4.59 -5.59
N PHE A 62 -4.08 3.30 -5.46
CA PHE A 62 -5.11 2.26 -5.40
C PHE A 62 -5.10 1.56 -4.05
N CYS A 63 -6.27 1.48 -3.43
CA CYS A 63 -6.53 0.85 -2.14
C CYS A 63 -7.88 0.10 -2.22
N ASP A 64 -7.93 -1.10 -1.67
CA ASP A 64 -9.14 -1.93 -1.64
C ASP A 64 -9.96 -1.76 -0.36
N ASN A 65 -9.46 -1.05 0.65
CA ASN A 65 -10.22 -0.68 1.83
C ASN A 65 -11.05 0.60 1.61
N VAL A 66 -12.37 0.41 1.54
CA VAL A 66 -13.32 1.48 1.26
C VAL A 66 -13.30 2.59 2.32
N THR A 67 -13.07 2.25 3.59
CA THR A 67 -13.00 3.22 4.68
C THR A 67 -11.80 4.15 4.50
N VAL A 68 -10.64 3.60 4.13
CA VAL A 68 -9.44 4.42 3.82
C VAL A 68 -9.68 5.31 2.61
N VAL A 69 -10.25 4.75 1.53
CA VAL A 69 -10.55 5.50 0.30
C VAL A 69 -11.50 6.67 0.57
N ASN A 70 -12.60 6.44 1.29
CA ASN A 70 -13.61 7.45 1.55
C ASN A 70 -13.07 8.56 2.45
N HIS A 71 -12.36 8.19 3.51
CA HIS A 71 -11.81 9.13 4.47
C HIS A 71 -10.69 10.00 3.87
N PHE A 72 -9.87 9.46 2.96
CA PHE A 72 -8.77 10.23 2.35
C PHE A 72 -9.22 11.16 1.23
N ASN A 73 -10.38 10.90 0.62
CA ASN A 73 -10.96 11.73 -0.43
C ASN A 73 -11.99 12.76 0.08
N ASP A 74 -12.16 12.91 1.40
CA ASP A 74 -13.11 13.84 2.01
C ASP A 74 -14.57 13.65 1.55
N TYR A 75 -15.01 12.40 1.38
CA TYR A 75 -16.43 12.14 1.14
C TYR A 75 -17.23 12.44 2.43
N ALA A 76 -17.74 13.68 2.50
CA ALA A 76 -18.58 14.19 3.58
C ALA A 76 -19.85 13.32 3.70
N GLY A 77 -19.85 12.38 4.65
CA GLY A 77 -21.00 11.51 4.90
C GLY A 77 -20.69 10.25 5.70
N GLU A 78 -19.44 9.79 5.73
CA GLU A 78 -19.05 8.65 6.57
C GLU A 78 -18.52 9.11 7.93
N ALA A 79 -18.83 8.31 8.96
CA ALA A 79 -18.46 8.58 10.35
C ALA A 79 -16.98 8.99 10.47
N ASP A 80 -16.73 10.09 11.17
CA ASP A 80 -15.38 10.55 11.51
C ASP A 80 -14.61 9.40 12.17
N HIS A 81 -13.70 8.81 11.40
CA HIS A 81 -12.89 7.70 11.87
C HIS A 81 -11.64 8.30 12.52
N GLN A 82 -11.79 8.85 13.73
CA GLN A 82 -10.78 9.67 14.42
C GLN A 82 -9.34 9.10 14.38
N LEU A 83 -9.21 7.78 14.38
CA LEU A 83 -7.93 7.05 14.25
C LEU A 83 -7.17 7.38 12.95
N LEU A 84 -7.86 7.78 11.88
CA LEU A 84 -7.31 8.05 10.55
C LEU A 84 -6.98 9.53 10.33
N ASN A 85 -7.53 10.45 11.13
CA ASN A 85 -7.45 11.89 10.89
C ASN A 85 -5.99 12.38 10.74
N GLY A 86 -5.12 12.01 11.67
CA GLY A 86 -3.70 12.38 11.61
C GLY A 86 -2.96 11.79 10.41
N VAL A 87 -3.34 10.58 9.98
CA VAL A 87 -2.73 9.90 8.82
C VAL A 87 -3.21 10.54 7.52
N ALA A 88 -4.50 10.84 7.41
CA ALA A 88 -5.10 11.52 6.27
C ALA A 88 -4.56 12.95 6.10
N GLU A 89 -4.39 13.71 7.20
CA GLU A 89 -3.74 15.03 7.15
C GLU A 89 -2.30 14.95 6.62
N ARG A 90 -1.52 13.95 7.07
CA ARG A 90 -0.16 13.74 6.57
C ARG A 90 -0.17 13.42 5.07
N PHE A 91 -1.06 12.51 4.63
CA PHE A 91 -1.25 12.21 3.22
C PHE A 91 -1.54 13.47 2.40
N LYS A 92 -2.53 14.26 2.82
CA LYS A 92 -2.92 15.50 2.13
C LYS A 92 -1.75 16.46 1.98
N ARG A 93 -0.94 16.65 3.03
CA ARG A 93 0.26 17.52 2.94
C ARG A 93 1.26 17.03 1.90
N ILE A 94 1.48 15.73 1.80
CA ILE A 94 2.44 15.16 0.84
C ILE A 94 1.88 15.24 -0.59
N VAL A 95 0.59 14.92 -0.75
CA VAL A 95 -0.07 14.80 -2.06
C VAL A 95 -0.22 16.15 -2.77
N LEU A 96 -0.17 17.28 -2.04
CA LEU A 96 -0.13 18.62 -2.63
C LEU A 96 1.05 18.83 -3.60
N SER A 97 2.13 18.05 -3.45
CA SER A 97 3.28 18.08 -4.36
C SER A 97 3.09 17.23 -5.63
N LEU A 98 2.00 16.46 -5.72
CA LEU A 98 1.69 15.53 -6.79
C LEU A 98 0.56 16.05 -7.68
N GLU A 99 0.67 15.82 -8.98
CA GLU A 99 -0.38 16.11 -9.95
C GLU A 99 -1.45 15.00 -9.90
N GLY A 100 -2.63 15.33 -9.37
CA GLY A 100 -3.80 14.44 -9.41
C GLY A 100 -3.79 13.33 -8.36
N GLY A 101 -3.03 13.46 -7.27
CA GLY A 101 -2.97 12.43 -6.24
C GLY A 101 -4.30 12.28 -5.50
N ARG A 102 -5.05 11.27 -5.93
CA ARG A 102 -6.31 10.82 -5.34
C ARG A 102 -6.22 9.33 -5.06
N VAL A 103 -7.00 8.89 -4.08
CA VAL A 103 -7.11 7.46 -3.77
C VAL A 103 -8.29 6.91 -4.55
N GLN A 104 -8.09 5.84 -5.29
CA GLN A 104 -9.13 5.13 -6.01
C GLN A 104 -9.36 3.77 -5.38
N LYS A 105 -10.65 3.41 -5.26
CA LYS A 105 -11.03 2.07 -4.86
C LYS A 105 -10.61 1.09 -5.96
N ILE A 106 -9.91 0.04 -5.59
CA ILE A 106 -9.68 -1.13 -6.44
C ILE A 106 -10.40 -2.35 -5.85
N ASN A 107 -10.81 -3.29 -6.70
CA ASN A 107 -11.31 -4.57 -6.21
C ASN A 107 -10.14 -5.37 -5.63
N TRP A 108 -10.37 -6.04 -4.51
CA TRP A 108 -9.35 -6.83 -3.82
C TRP A 108 -8.69 -7.88 -4.75
N GLY A 109 -9.49 -8.53 -5.59
CA GLY A 109 -9.00 -9.49 -6.60
C GLY A 109 -8.13 -8.90 -7.71
N HIS A 110 -7.94 -7.58 -7.76
CA HIS A 110 -7.01 -6.90 -8.67
C HIS A 110 -5.83 -6.25 -7.92
N ASN A 111 -5.68 -6.52 -6.62
CA ASN A 111 -4.61 -6.00 -5.76
C ASN A 111 -3.71 -7.14 -5.24
N PHE A 112 -3.78 -8.35 -5.83
CA PHE A 112 -3.09 -9.52 -5.32
C PHE A 112 -1.57 -9.36 -5.29
N MET A 113 -0.94 -8.70 -6.27
CA MET A 113 0.50 -8.51 -6.20
C MET A 113 0.92 -7.70 -4.97
N ALA A 114 0.16 -6.66 -4.59
CA ALA A 114 0.45 -5.90 -3.38
C ALA A 114 0.21 -6.74 -2.12
N HIS A 115 -0.89 -7.51 -2.09
CA HIS A 115 -1.20 -8.46 -1.03
C HIS A 115 -0.09 -9.49 -0.80
N ASN A 116 0.34 -10.12 -1.90
CA ASN A 116 1.38 -11.13 -1.93
C ASN A 116 2.72 -10.52 -1.51
N SER A 117 3.05 -9.33 -2.01
CA SER A 117 4.27 -8.62 -1.63
C SER A 117 4.31 -8.29 -0.14
N ALA A 118 3.17 -7.90 0.46
CA ALA A 118 3.09 -7.61 1.89
C ALA A 118 3.30 -8.87 2.74
N LYS A 119 2.72 -10.01 2.31
CA LYS A 119 2.95 -11.31 2.96
C LYS A 119 4.38 -11.80 2.81
N TRP A 120 4.95 -11.68 1.61
CA TRP A 120 6.33 -12.09 1.34
C TRP A 120 7.30 -11.25 2.17
N ALA A 121 7.07 -9.93 2.25
CA ALA A 121 7.83 -9.02 3.09
C ALA A 121 7.76 -9.40 4.57
N ARG A 122 6.57 -9.77 5.07
CA ARG A 122 6.42 -10.29 6.44
C ARG A 122 7.20 -11.58 6.65
N HIS A 123 7.08 -12.55 5.73
CA HIS A 123 7.74 -13.84 5.85
C HIS A 123 9.27 -13.72 5.88
N HIS A 124 9.83 -12.77 5.13
CA HIS A 124 11.28 -12.55 5.03
C HIS A 124 11.80 -11.38 5.87
N ALA A 125 10.94 -10.72 6.66
CA ALA A 125 11.25 -9.46 7.35
C ALA A 125 11.91 -8.40 6.43
N ALA A 126 11.47 -8.33 5.17
CA ALA A 126 12.08 -7.46 4.15
C ALA A 126 11.44 -6.07 4.15
N VAL A 127 12.25 -5.03 4.34
CA VAL A 127 11.83 -3.62 4.40
C VAL A 127 12.66 -2.78 3.42
N GLY A 128 12.01 -1.82 2.77
CA GLY A 128 12.62 -0.91 1.81
C GLY A 128 12.18 -1.19 0.37
N GLU A 129 12.99 -0.79 -0.59
CA GLU A 129 12.77 -1.15 -1.99
C GLU A 129 13.15 -2.62 -2.21
N LEU A 130 12.19 -3.40 -2.68
CA LEU A 130 12.36 -4.83 -2.94
C LEU A 130 12.77 -5.03 -4.39
N ALA A 131 13.90 -5.72 -4.60
CA ALA A 131 14.36 -6.03 -5.94
C ALA A 131 13.45 -7.10 -6.56
N VAL A 132 12.88 -6.83 -7.74
CA VAL A 132 11.91 -7.73 -8.38
C VAL A 132 12.50 -9.13 -8.64
N ASN A 133 13.81 -9.21 -8.89
CA ASN A 133 14.53 -10.46 -9.10
C ASN A 133 14.83 -11.25 -7.81
N SER A 134 14.59 -10.67 -6.63
CA SER A 134 14.72 -11.37 -5.34
C SER A 134 13.39 -11.87 -4.79
N ILE A 135 12.29 -11.61 -5.48
CA ILE A 135 10.93 -12.01 -5.08
C ILE A 135 10.51 -13.23 -5.90
N ASP A 136 9.87 -14.20 -5.25
CA ASP A 136 9.36 -15.40 -5.92
C ASP A 136 8.35 -15.01 -7.01
N GLY A 137 8.43 -15.66 -8.18
CA GLY A 137 7.59 -15.31 -9.33
C GLY A 137 6.09 -15.38 -9.03
N GLU A 138 5.66 -16.28 -8.15
CA GLU A 138 4.27 -16.44 -7.72
C GLU A 138 3.74 -15.25 -6.89
N VAL A 139 4.62 -14.56 -6.17
CA VAL A 139 4.28 -13.34 -5.42
C VAL A 139 3.96 -12.20 -6.38
N LEU A 140 4.58 -12.21 -7.57
CA LEU A 140 4.43 -11.20 -8.61
C LEU A 140 3.22 -11.46 -9.53
N LEU A 141 2.31 -12.37 -9.16
CA LEU A 141 1.07 -12.60 -9.91
C LEU A 141 -0.06 -11.70 -9.42
N ASP A 142 -0.82 -11.14 -10.36
CA ASP A 142 -1.98 -10.26 -10.09
C ASP A 142 -3.30 -11.00 -9.93
N ASP A 143 -3.35 -12.26 -10.36
CA ASP A 143 -4.57 -13.08 -10.43
C ASP A 143 -4.60 -14.20 -9.39
N THR A 144 -3.47 -14.44 -8.73
CA THR A 144 -3.28 -15.59 -7.85
C THR A 144 -2.80 -15.12 -6.48
N LYS A 145 -3.48 -15.58 -5.44
CA LYS A 145 -3.08 -15.33 -4.06
C LYS A 145 -1.90 -16.23 -3.70
N TRP A 146 -0.83 -15.64 -3.20
CA TRP A 146 0.34 -16.37 -2.72
C TRP A 146 0.16 -16.86 -1.28
N PHE A 147 0.70 -18.05 -1.04
CA PHE A 147 0.78 -18.69 0.26
C PHE A 147 2.24 -19.14 0.46
N PRO A 148 2.91 -18.74 1.55
CA PRO A 148 4.23 -19.26 1.85
C PRO A 148 4.15 -20.77 2.07
N ASP A 149 5.15 -21.51 1.57
CA ASP A 149 5.29 -22.92 1.91
C ASP A 149 5.42 -23.06 3.44
N PRO A 150 4.76 -24.05 4.07
CA PRO A 150 4.71 -24.15 5.53
C PRO A 150 6.08 -24.34 6.21
N GLY A 151 7.13 -24.72 5.47
CA GLY A 151 8.43 -25.10 6.03
C GLY A 151 8.41 -26.46 6.72
#